data_AF-A0A536JJ29-F1
#
_entry.id   AF-A0A536JJ29-F1
#
_cell.length_a   1.000
_cell.length_b   1.000
_cell.length_c   1.000
_cell.angle_alpha   90.00
_cell.angle_beta   90.00
_cell.angle_gamma   90.00
#
_symmetry.space_group_name_H-M   'P 1'
#
loop_
_entity.id
_entity.type
_entity.pdbx_description
1 polymer ?
#
loop_
_entity_poly.entity_id
_entity_poly.type
_entity_poly.pdbx_seq_one_letter_code
_entity_poly.pdbx_strand_id
1 'polypeptide(L)'
;MVAWRFGLTSEAVAQILIQQRNRCAICNRLMKRGRGVEGANLDHKRGTRLPRGFLCKECNIKVGHFEHVQRFSAEFMAKMTTYLHRYENDLIP
;
A
#
# COMPACT_ATOMS: atom_id res chain seq x y z
N MET A 1 19.56 -0.77 -17.82
CA MET A 1 20.02 -0.35 -16.48
C MET A 1 19.00 -0.79 -15.43
N VAL A 2 19.44 -1.34 -14.30
CA VAL A 2 18.55 -1.70 -13.18
C VAL A 2 18.24 -0.43 -12.40
N ALA A 3 17.11 0.21 -12.70
CA ALA A 3 16.78 1.54 -12.16
C ALA A 3 15.86 1.49 -10.93
N TRP A 4 15.39 0.30 -10.54
CA TRP A 4 14.38 0.17 -9.49
C TRP A 4 14.87 -0.56 -8.24
N ARG A 5 14.35 -0.12 -7.10
CA ARG A 5 14.64 -0.61 -5.73
C ARG A 5 14.41 -2.12 -5.55
N PHE A 6 13.86 -2.81 -6.55
CA PHE A 6 13.50 -4.23 -6.56
C PHE A 6 14.31 -5.07 -7.56
N GLY A 7 15.39 -4.54 -8.16
CA GLY A 7 16.19 -5.29 -9.13
C GLY A 7 15.56 -5.40 -10.51
N LEU A 8 14.49 -4.63 -10.76
CA LEU A 8 13.82 -4.57 -12.06
C LEU A 8 14.53 -3.58 -12.99
N THR A 9 14.53 -3.91 -14.28
CA THR A 9 14.88 -2.95 -15.32
C THR A 9 13.74 -1.95 -15.53
N SER A 10 14.07 -0.81 -16.12
CA SER A 10 13.08 0.20 -16.54
C SER A 10 12.00 -0.39 -17.45
N GLU A 11 12.39 -1.31 -18.33
CA GLU A 11 11.51 -1.94 -19.32
C GLU A 11 10.53 -2.89 -18.62
N ALA A 12 11.01 -3.72 -17.70
CA ALA A 12 10.14 -4.60 -16.90
C ALA A 12 9.09 -3.79 -16.12
N VAL A 13 9.51 -2.66 -15.53
CA VAL A 13 8.61 -1.76 -14.82
C VAL A 13 7.56 -1.13 -15.77
N ALA A 14 7.98 -0.70 -16.96
CA ALA A 14 7.07 -0.15 -17.95
C ALA A 14 6.05 -1.21 -18.43
N GLN A 15 6.46 -2.47 -18.58
CA GLN A 15 5.55 -3.55 -18.98
C GLN A 15 4.43 -3.78 -17.96
N ILE A 16 4.72 -3.72 -16.65
CA ILE A 16 3.68 -3.83 -15.62
C ILE A 16 2.65 -2.69 -15.76
N LEU A 17 3.11 -1.44 -15.98
CA LEU A 17 2.21 -0.30 -16.20
C LEU A 17 1.37 -0.43 -17.48
N ILE A 18 1.95 -0.94 -18.56
CA ILE A 18 1.26 -1.19 -19.83
C ILE A 18 0.18 -2.26 -19.64
N GLN A 19 0.51 -3.38 -19.01
CA GLN A 19 -0.45 -4.45 -18.71
C GLN A 19 -1.59 -3.95 -17.83
N GLN A 20 -1.30 -3.06 -16.88
CA GLN A 20 -2.29 -2.40 -16.04
C GLN A 20 -3.00 -1.22 -16.72
N ARG A 21 -2.70 -0.90 -17.98
CA ARG A 21 -3.27 0.23 -18.73
C ARG A 21 -3.15 1.56 -17.98
N ASN A 22 -2.03 1.76 -17.28
CA ASN A 22 -1.78 2.90 -16.39
C ASN A 22 -2.83 3.08 -15.28
N ARG A 23 -3.46 2.00 -14.81
CA ARG A 23 -4.49 2.04 -13.77
C ARG A 23 -4.08 1.25 -12.53
N CYS A 24 -4.55 1.72 -11.37
CA CYS A 24 -4.34 1.03 -10.10
C CYS A 24 -4.90 -0.40 -10.19
N ALA A 25 -4.12 -1.41 -9.81
CA ALA A 25 -4.56 -2.82 -9.86
C ALA A 25 -5.73 -3.14 -8.92
N ILE A 26 -6.04 -2.26 -7.95
CA ILE A 26 -7.12 -2.45 -6.99
C ILE A 26 -8.35 -1.60 -7.35
N CYS A 27 -8.21 -0.28 -7.42
CA CYS A 27 -9.35 0.62 -7.60
C CYS A 27 -9.56 1.10 -9.05
N ASN A 28 -8.74 0.65 -9.99
CA ASN A 28 -8.82 0.97 -11.42
C ASN A 28 -8.71 2.48 -11.78
N ARG A 29 -8.39 3.35 -10.82
CA ARG A 29 -8.13 4.78 -11.03
C ARG A 29 -6.92 4.94 -11.96
N LEU A 30 -7.03 5.85 -12.93
CA LEU A 30 -5.91 6.23 -13.79
C LEU A 30 -4.79 6.83 -12.93
N MET A 31 -3.59 6.28 -13.05
CA MET A 31 -2.40 6.75 -12.34
C MET A 31 -1.61 7.67 -13.27
N LYS A 32 -1.16 8.80 -12.73
CA LYS A 32 -0.34 9.75 -13.48
C LYS A 32 1.14 9.45 -13.23
N ARG A 33 1.98 9.83 -14.20
CA ARG A 33 3.43 9.83 -14.02
C ARG A 33 3.81 10.86 -12.94
N GLY A 34 4.76 10.49 -12.08
CA GLY A 34 5.32 11.39 -11.07
C GLY A 34 4.96 11.02 -9.63
N ARG A 35 5.35 11.88 -8.69
CA ARG A 35 5.05 11.75 -7.25
C ARG A 35 3.71 12.43 -6.94
N GLY A 36 2.92 11.88 -6.02
CA GLY A 36 1.63 12.47 -5.60
C GLY A 36 0.57 11.43 -5.23
N VAL A 37 -0.66 11.88 -4.94
CA VAL A 37 -1.81 11.01 -4.61
C VAL A 37 -2.16 10.07 -5.78
N GLU A 38 -2.02 10.58 -7.01
CA GLU A 38 -2.23 9.84 -8.26
C GLU A 38 -0.95 9.18 -8.79
N GLY A 39 0.16 9.27 -8.05
CA GLY A 39 1.42 8.65 -8.43
C GLY A 39 1.32 7.13 -8.40
N ALA A 40 1.92 6.47 -9.39
CA ALA A 40 2.00 5.02 -9.47
C ALA A 40 3.09 4.50 -8.50
N ASN A 41 2.68 3.72 -7.50
CA ASN A 41 3.58 3.09 -6.54
C ASN A 41 3.70 1.60 -6.85
N LEU A 42 4.92 1.11 -7.08
CA LEU A 42 5.13 -0.32 -7.27
C LEU A 42 5.07 -1.02 -5.91
N ASP A 43 3.95 -1.69 -5.69
CA ASP A 43 3.70 -2.46 -4.49
C ASP A 43 4.51 -3.76 -4.51
N HIS A 44 4.84 -4.29 -3.34
CA HIS A 44 5.67 -5.47 -3.18
C HIS A 44 5.21 -6.28 -1.98
N LYS A 45 5.42 -7.60 -2.03
CA LYS A 45 5.11 -8.48 -0.90
C LYS A 45 6.00 -8.13 0.29
N ARG A 46 5.39 -7.73 1.41
CA ARG A 46 6.10 -7.42 2.66
C ARG A 46 7.04 -8.56 3.07
N GLY A 47 8.25 -8.19 3.51
CA GLY A 47 9.30 -9.13 3.90
C GLY A 47 10.05 -9.75 2.72
N THR A 48 9.73 -9.38 1.48
CA THR A 48 10.44 -9.82 0.27
C THR A 48 10.73 -8.62 -0.64
N ARG A 49 11.58 -8.82 -1.66
CA ARG A 49 11.77 -7.86 -2.75
C ARG A 49 10.91 -8.21 -3.98
N LEU A 50 9.91 -9.08 -3.84
CA LEU A 50 9.06 -9.51 -4.94
C LEU A 50 7.99 -8.45 -5.25
N PRO A 51 8.04 -7.81 -6.42
CA PRO A 51 7.05 -6.83 -6.84
C PRO A 51 5.69 -7.51 -7.08
N ARG A 52 4.62 -6.77 -6.83
CA ARG A 52 3.25 -7.11 -7.23
C ARG A 52 2.87 -6.27 -8.45
N GLY A 53 1.97 -5.31 -8.27
CA GLY A 53 1.55 -4.37 -9.31
C GLY A 53 1.68 -2.92 -8.87
N PHE A 54 1.39 -2.01 -9.79
CA PHE A 54 1.27 -0.59 -9.47
C PHE A 54 -0.07 -0.27 -8.81
N LEU A 55 0.00 0.47 -7.71
CA LEU A 55 -1.16 0.97 -6.98
C LEU A 55 -1.12 2.50 -6.90
N CYS A 56 -2.30 3.13 -6.84
CA CYS A 56 -2.37 4.52 -6.41
C CYS A 56 -1.91 4.65 -4.95
N LYS A 57 -1.54 5.86 -4.53
CA LYS A 57 -1.02 6.10 -3.16
C LYS A 57 -1.96 5.57 -2.07
N GLU A 58 -3.27 5.80 -2.22
CA GLU A 58 -4.28 5.39 -1.25
C GLU A 58 -4.36 3.86 -1.11
N CYS A 59 -4.45 3.15 -2.24
CA CYS A 59 -4.48 1.69 -2.25
C CYS A 59 -3.18 1.11 -1.68
N ASN A 60 -2.02 1.66 -2.06
CA ASN A 60 -0.72 1.21 -1.56
C ASN A 60 -0.62 1.32 -0.03
N ILE A 61 -1.05 2.45 0.55
CA ILE A 61 -1.07 2.65 2.00
C ILE A 61 -2.02 1.66 2.68
N LYS A 62 -3.24 1.49 2.15
CA LYS A 62 -4.23 0.55 2.70
C LYS A 62 -3.73 -0.90 2.70
N VAL A 63 -3.09 -1.35 1.63
CA VAL A 63 -2.47 -2.67 1.56
C VAL A 63 -1.40 -2.83 2.63
N GLY A 64 -0.53 -1.84 2.79
CA GLY A 64 0.47 -1.83 3.87
C GLY A 64 -0.18 -1.99 5.25
N HIS A 65 -1.17 -1.15 5.59
CA HIS A 65 -1.88 -1.27 6.86
C HIS A 65 -2.54 -2.63 7.05
N PHE A 66 -3.22 -3.15 6.03
CA PHE A 66 -3.89 -4.44 6.10
C PHE A 66 -2.92 -5.59 6.41
N GLU A 67 -1.76 -5.62 5.74
CA GLU A 67 -0.71 -6.61 6.02
C GLU A 67 -0.09 -6.46 7.42
N HIS A 68 -0.11 -5.27 8.00
CA HIS A 68 0.29 -5.03 9.37
C HIS A 68 -0.75 -5.52 10.37
N VAL A 69 -2.03 -5.24 10.13
CA VAL A 69 -3.15 -5.61 11.02
C VAL A 69 -3.26 -7.13 11.17
N GLN A 70 -3.09 -7.90 10.09
CA GLN A 70 -3.07 -9.36 10.15
C GLN A 70 -1.94 -9.96 11.02
N ARG A 71 -1.03 -9.13 11.53
CA ARG A 71 0.10 -9.54 12.36
C ARG A 71 0.16 -8.77 13.68
N PHE A 72 -0.89 -8.05 14.04
CA PHE A 72 -0.94 -7.40 15.35
C PHE A 72 -0.90 -8.45 16.46
N SER A 73 -0.06 -8.20 17.47
CA SER A 73 -0.02 -9.07 18.65
C SER A 73 -1.32 -8.94 19.43
N ALA A 74 -1.66 -9.97 20.20
CA ALA A 74 -2.82 -9.92 21.10
C ALA A 74 -2.74 -8.71 22.06
N GLU A 75 -1.53 -8.37 22.53
CA GLU A 75 -1.30 -7.20 23.39
C GLU A 75 -1.62 -5.87 22.67
N PHE A 76 -1.18 -5.72 21.42
CA PHE A 76 -1.48 -4.52 20.64
C PHE A 76 -2.99 -4.37 20.40
N MET A 77 -3.66 -5.47 20.05
CA MET A 77 -5.11 -5.49 19.86
C MET A 77 -5.84 -5.09 21.14
N ALA A 78 -5.44 -5.63 22.30
CA ALA A 78 -6.02 -5.27 23.59
C ALA A 78 -5.87 -3.77 23.89
N LYS A 79 -4.66 -3.21 23.68
CA LYS A 79 -4.40 -1.77 23.86
C LYS A 79 -5.25 -0.90 22.93
N MET A 80 -5.41 -1.31 21.67
CA MET A 80 -6.24 -0.61 20.69
C MET A 80 -7.71 -0.60 21.13
N THR A 81 -8.23 -1.74 21.58
CA THR A 81 -9.61 -1.84 22.09
C THR A 81 -9.81 -0.94 23.32
N THR A 82 -8.88 -0.95 24.28
CA THR A 82 -8.95 -0.06 25.45
C THR A 82 -8.95 1.41 25.05
N TYR A 83 -8.12 1.80 24.07
CA TYR A 83 -8.09 3.17 23.56
C TYR A 83 -9.43 3.59 22.96
N LEU A 84 -10.00 2.79 22.05
CA LEU A 84 -11.28 3.12 21.41
C LEU A 84 -12.41 3.21 22.43
N HIS A 85 -12.49 2.23 23.34
CA HIS A 85 -13.52 2.22 24.38
C HIS A 85 -13.47 3.47 25.26
N ARG A 86 -12.27 3.99 25.57
CA ARG A 86 -12.09 5.23 26.35
C ARG A 86 -12.72 6.44 25.65
N TYR A 87 -12.59 6.57 24.33
CA TYR A 87 -13.02 7.78 23.62
C TYR A 87 -14.39 7.65 22.93
N GLU A 88 -14.94 6.44 22.85
CA GLU A 88 -16.28 6.19 22.29
C GLU A 88 -17.37 6.15 23.37
N ASN A 89 -17.04 5.75 24.61
CA ASN A 89 -18.02 5.62 25.70
C ASN A 89 -17.95 6.73 26.75
N ASP A 90 -16.83 7.45 26.83
CA ASP A 90 -16.78 8.69 27.60
C ASP A 90 -17.22 9.82 26.65
N LEU A 91 -18.37 10.45 26.91
CA LEU A 91 -18.62 11.79 26.39
C LEU A 91 -17.47 12.65 26.90
N ILE A 92 -16.57 13.04 26.00
CA ILE A 92 -15.56 14.05 26.27
C ILE A 92 -16.32 15.23 26.91
N PRO A 93 -16.01 15.64 28.16
CA PRO A 93 -16.62 16.84 28.71
C PRO A 93 -16.35 18.07 27.85
#